data_AF-A0A5J5HNF8-F1
#
_entry.id   AF-A0A5J5HNF8-F1
#
_cell.length_a   1.000
_cell.length_b   1.000
_cell.length_c   1.000
_cell.angle_alpha   90.00
_cell.angle_beta   90.00
_cell.angle_gamma   90.00
#
_symmetry.space_group_name_H-M   'P 1'
#
loop_
_entity.id
_entity.type
_entity.pdbx_description
1 polymer ?
#
loop_
_entity_poly.entity_id
_entity_poly.type
_entity_poly.pdbx_seq_one_letter_code
_entity_poly.pdbx_strand_id
1 'polypeptide(L)'
;MSNDSTISTLNGLISTTLDSMKGYQDAAKDAESTQFATMFAEFARDRSAAATDLQAEVRRLGGNPEDDSSFLAAAHRTFMDLKQAITGKDDKAIIQEVERGEDHIKAKFEDALRDTDLDPSSRPVVEKAFVSVKEGHDKMSALKHSFA
;
A
#
# COMPACT_ATOMS: atom_id res chain seq x y z
N MET A 1 10.26 11.43 -23.65
CA MET A 1 10.20 10.26 -22.74
C MET A 1 8.91 9.54 -23.08
N SER A 2 8.92 8.20 -23.18
CA SER A 2 7.67 7.48 -23.44
C SER A 2 6.87 7.41 -22.14
N ASN A 3 5.57 7.70 -22.19
CA ASN A 3 4.68 7.53 -21.05
C ASN A 3 4.68 6.08 -20.54
N ASP A 4 5.06 5.10 -21.37
CA ASP A 4 5.02 3.67 -21.04
C ASP A 4 5.82 3.32 -19.77
N SER A 5 7.00 3.92 -19.58
CA SER A 5 7.82 3.67 -18.39
C SER A 5 7.14 4.23 -17.13
N THR A 6 6.65 5.47 -17.19
CA THR A 6 5.90 6.07 -16.08
C THR A 6 4.61 5.31 -15.78
N ILE A 7 3.86 4.89 -16.81
CA ILE A 7 2.65 4.07 -16.66
C ILE A 7 3.00 2.74 -15.98
N SER A 8 4.10 2.09 -16.37
CA SER A 8 4.55 0.84 -15.75
C SER A 8 4.90 1.03 -14.27
N THR A 9 5.64 2.09 -13.94
CA THR A 9 5.98 2.44 -12.55
C THR A 9 4.71 2.71 -11.73
N LEU A 10 3.78 3.53 -12.24
CA LEU A 10 2.52 3.85 -11.58
C LEU A 10 1.66 2.61 -11.35
N ASN A 11 1.56 1.70 -12.34
CA ASN A 11 0.83 0.45 -12.18
C ASN A 11 1.45 -0.47 -11.12
N GLY A 12 2.78 -0.50 -11.02
CA GLY A 12 3.48 -1.18 -9.93
C GLY A 12 3.15 -0.61 -8.56
N LEU A 13 3.06 0.72 -8.43
CA LEU A 13 2.64 1.39 -7.20
C LEU A 13 1.15 1.15 -6.89
N ILE A 14 0.28 1.18 -7.89
CA ILE A 14 -1.16 0.90 -7.72
C ILE A 14 -1.35 -0.50 -7.15
N SER A 15 -0.76 -1.53 -7.78
CA SER A 15 -0.83 -2.90 -7.28
C SER A 15 -0.44 -2.94 -5.80
N THR A 16 0.77 -2.50 -5.48
CA THR A 16 1.29 -2.58 -4.11
C THR A 16 0.45 -1.80 -3.09
N THR A 17 -0.20 -0.71 -3.52
CA THR A 17 -1.10 0.09 -2.67
C THR A 17 -2.42 -0.66 -2.42
N LEU A 18 -2.94 -1.37 -3.43
CA LEU A 18 -4.12 -2.24 -3.29
C LEU A 18 -3.80 -3.47 -2.42
N ASP A 19 -2.61 -4.08 -2.52
CA ASP A 19 -2.15 -5.12 -1.59
C ASP A 19 -2.21 -4.63 -0.14
N SER A 20 -1.62 -3.45 0.12
CA SER A 20 -1.58 -2.86 1.47
C SER A 20 -2.98 -2.50 1.97
N MET A 21 -3.85 -1.93 1.11
CA MET A 21 -5.27 -1.71 1.42
C MET A 21 -5.94 -3.01 1.88
N LYS A 22 -5.74 -4.11 1.16
CA LYS A 22 -6.33 -5.40 1.49
C LYS A 22 -5.78 -5.96 2.80
N GLY A 23 -4.46 -5.85 3.01
CA GLY A 23 -3.82 -6.21 4.27
C GLY A 23 -4.43 -5.47 5.46
N TYR A 24 -4.65 -4.17 5.34
CA TYR A 24 -5.34 -3.38 6.37
C TYR A 24 -6.81 -3.78 6.56
N GLN A 25 -7.56 -4.07 5.49
CA GLN A 25 -8.94 -4.55 5.62
C GLN A 25 -9.03 -5.88 6.38
N ASP A 26 -8.06 -6.77 6.18
CA ASP A 26 -8.05 -8.06 6.85
C ASP A 26 -7.53 -7.94 8.29
N ALA A 27 -6.49 -7.15 8.53
CA ALA A 27 -6.06 -6.78 9.88
C ALA A 27 -7.20 -6.13 10.69
N ALA A 28 -8.03 -5.29 10.07
CA ALA A 28 -9.20 -4.69 10.72
C ALA A 28 -10.26 -5.72 11.15
N LYS A 29 -10.42 -6.82 10.40
CA LYS A 29 -11.36 -7.90 10.72
C LYS A 29 -10.81 -8.83 11.82
N ASP A 30 -9.50 -9.04 11.81
CA ASP A 30 -8.83 -10.01 12.68
C ASP A 30 -8.37 -9.40 14.01
N ALA A 31 -8.27 -8.07 14.11
CA ALA A 31 -7.92 -7.36 15.33
C ALA A 31 -8.95 -7.61 16.47
N GLU A 32 -8.45 -7.88 17.68
CA GLU A 32 -9.32 -8.04 18.85
C GLU A 32 -9.67 -6.69 19.47
N SER A 33 -8.73 -5.75 19.44
CA SER A 33 -8.94 -4.38 19.90
C SER A 33 -9.79 -3.58 18.91
N THR A 34 -10.94 -3.05 19.38
CA THR A 34 -11.78 -2.13 18.59
C THR A 34 -11.01 -0.89 18.12
N GLN A 35 -10.02 -0.44 18.90
CA GLN A 35 -9.16 0.67 18.52
C GLN A 35 -8.30 0.33 17.30
N PHE A 36 -7.67 -0.85 17.28
CA PHE A 36 -6.85 -1.27 16.14
C PHE A 36 -7.70 -1.61 14.92
N ALA A 37 -8.84 -2.26 15.11
CA ALA A 37 -9.79 -2.49 14.02
C ALA A 37 -10.20 -1.18 13.32
N THR A 38 -10.53 -0.14 14.10
CA THR A 38 -10.90 1.18 13.57
C THR A 38 -9.74 1.84 12.82
N MET A 39 -8.54 1.83 13.41
CA MET A 39 -7.34 2.40 12.81
C MET A 39 -6.95 1.70 11.49
N PHE A 40 -6.97 0.37 11.44
CA PHE A 40 -6.70 -0.36 10.21
C PHE A 40 -7.76 -0.07 9.13
N ALA A 41 -9.02 0.08 9.51
CA ALA A 41 -10.07 0.50 8.58
C ALA A 41 -9.89 1.95 8.06
N GLU A 42 -9.31 2.84 8.86
CA GLU A 42 -8.88 4.18 8.40
C GLU A 42 -7.78 4.07 7.35
N PHE A 43 -6.70 3.32 7.63
CA PHE A 43 -5.61 3.16 6.67
C PHE A 43 -6.04 2.48 5.37
N ALA A 44 -6.95 1.50 5.42
CA ALA A 44 -7.52 0.92 4.21
C ALA A 44 -8.23 1.98 3.34
N ARG A 45 -8.94 2.94 3.96
CA ARG A 45 -9.60 4.03 3.22
C ARG A 45 -8.58 4.98 2.60
N ASP A 46 -7.54 5.34 3.35
CA ASP A 46 -6.48 6.23 2.84
C ASP A 46 -5.72 5.59 1.67
N ARG A 47 -5.44 4.28 1.76
CA ARG A 47 -4.85 3.50 0.66
C ARG A 47 -5.73 3.47 -0.58
N SER A 48 -7.04 3.29 -0.39
CA SER A 48 -8.00 3.31 -1.51
C SER A 48 -7.99 4.66 -2.22
N ALA A 49 -7.94 5.77 -1.48
CA ALA A 49 -7.83 7.11 -2.05
C ALA A 49 -6.50 7.31 -2.80
N ALA A 50 -5.37 6.88 -2.22
CA ALA A 50 -4.05 6.94 -2.86
C ALA A 50 -3.99 6.13 -4.17
N ALA A 51 -4.54 4.90 -4.16
CA ALA A 51 -4.62 4.08 -5.37
C ALA A 51 -5.48 4.76 -6.44
N THR A 52 -6.62 5.36 -6.06
CA THR A 52 -7.51 6.10 -6.98
C THR A 52 -6.79 7.26 -7.66
N ASP A 53 -6.00 8.04 -6.91
CA ASP A 53 -5.20 9.15 -7.46
C ASP A 53 -4.15 8.64 -8.48
N LEU A 54 -3.45 7.56 -8.17
CA LEU A 54 -2.47 6.95 -9.08
C LEU A 54 -3.15 6.40 -10.35
N GLN A 55 -4.30 5.73 -10.20
CA GLN A 55 -5.06 5.21 -11.35
C GLN A 55 -5.57 6.34 -12.26
N ALA A 56 -5.97 7.48 -11.69
CA ALA A 56 -6.36 8.65 -12.46
C ALA A 56 -5.17 9.19 -13.28
N GLU A 57 -3.97 9.17 -12.70
CA GLU A 57 -2.75 9.60 -13.38
C GLU A 57 -2.36 8.66 -14.53
N VAL A 58 -2.46 7.34 -14.35
CA VAL A 58 -2.25 6.39 -15.46
C VAL A 58 -3.21 6.68 -16.63
N ARG A 59 -4.49 6.93 -16.34
CA ARG A 59 -5.48 7.30 -17.38
C ARG A 59 -5.12 8.62 -18.06
N ARG A 60 -4.64 9.62 -17.31
CA ARG A 60 -4.20 10.91 -17.85
C ARG A 60 -3.04 10.74 -18.85
N LEU A 61 -2.14 9.80 -18.59
CA LEU A 61 -1.02 9.45 -19.47
C LEU A 61 -1.42 8.60 -20.68
N GLY A 62 -2.68 8.17 -20.77
CA GLY A 62 -3.22 7.33 -21.85
C GLY A 62 -3.06 5.83 -21.61
N GLY A 63 -2.69 5.42 -20.39
CA GLY A 63 -2.53 4.01 -20.01
C GLY A 63 -3.82 3.39 -19.45
N ASN A 64 -3.80 2.06 -19.32
CA ASN A 64 -4.80 1.33 -18.56
C ASN A 64 -4.29 1.12 -17.12
N PRO A 65 -4.98 1.65 -16.09
CA PRO A 65 -4.58 1.45 -14.70
C PRO A 65 -4.84 0.03 -14.26
N GLU A 66 -3.99 -0.48 -13.36
CA GLU A 66 -4.34 -1.69 -12.63
C GLU A 66 -5.51 -1.47 -11.69
N ASP A 67 -6.33 -2.51 -11.55
CA ASP A 67 -7.52 -2.51 -10.70
C ASP A 67 -7.62 -3.80 -9.87
N ASP A 68 -8.59 -3.84 -8.97
CA ASP A 68 -8.82 -4.97 -8.06
C ASP A 68 -9.01 -6.31 -8.80
N SER A 69 -9.50 -6.30 -10.04
CA SER A 69 -9.75 -7.51 -10.83
C SER A 69 -8.47 -8.05 -11.48
N SER A 70 -7.61 -7.18 -12.01
CA SER A 70 -6.24 -7.53 -12.44
C SER A 70 -5.38 -7.98 -11.25
N PHE A 71 -5.55 -7.30 -10.12
CA PHE A 71 -4.83 -7.55 -8.88
C PHE A 71 -5.12 -8.93 -8.27
N LEU A 72 -6.39 -9.34 -8.26
CA LEU A 72 -6.84 -10.66 -7.82
C LEU A 72 -6.15 -11.82 -8.57
N ALA A 73 -5.70 -11.61 -9.81
CA ALA A 73 -5.03 -12.63 -10.61
C ALA A 73 -3.52 -12.76 -10.30
N ALA A 74 -2.85 -11.70 -9.83
CA ALA A 74 -1.39 -11.66 -9.63
C ALA A 74 -0.95 -11.82 -8.16
N ALA A 75 -1.78 -11.40 -7.19
CA ALA A 75 -1.41 -11.27 -5.79
C ALA A 75 -1.45 -12.56 -4.94
N HIS A 76 -1.67 -13.72 -5.56
CA HIS A 76 -2.02 -14.93 -4.84
C HIS A 76 -0.90 -15.49 -3.92
N ARG A 77 0.35 -14.99 -3.98
CA ARG A 77 1.44 -15.43 -3.08
C ARG A 77 1.75 -14.45 -1.96
N THR A 78 2.00 -13.18 -2.27
CA THR A 78 2.39 -12.17 -1.26
C THR A 78 1.30 -11.99 -0.19
N PHE A 79 0.03 -11.99 -0.61
CA PHE A 79 -1.11 -11.90 0.29
C PHE A 79 -1.32 -13.16 1.14
N MET A 80 -1.01 -14.35 0.60
CA MET A 80 -1.10 -15.60 1.36
C MET A 80 -0.02 -15.72 2.44
N ASP A 81 1.17 -15.19 2.20
CA ASP A 81 2.24 -15.17 3.21
C ASP A 81 1.87 -14.26 4.39
N LEU A 82 1.26 -13.09 4.12
CA LEU A 82 0.69 -12.23 5.16
C LEU A 82 -0.39 -12.96 5.97
N LYS A 83 -1.30 -13.65 5.27
CA LYS A 83 -2.41 -14.37 5.89
C LYS A 83 -1.98 -15.60 6.71
N GLN A 84 -0.93 -16.31 6.30
CA GLN A 84 -0.37 -17.43 7.07
C GLN A 84 0.35 -16.97 8.33
N ALA A 85 1.03 -15.81 8.28
CA ALA A 85 1.71 -15.23 9.44
C ALA A 85 0.74 -14.68 10.51
N ILE A 86 -0.47 -14.25 10.11
CA ILE A 86 -1.53 -13.76 11.00
C ILE A 86 -2.36 -14.91 11.65
N THR A 87 -1.89 -16.15 11.62
CA THR A 87 -2.57 -17.27 12.30
C THR A 87 -2.36 -17.22 13.83
N GLY A 88 -3.04 -16.28 14.47
CA GLY A 88 -3.04 -16.04 15.91
C GLY A 88 -3.64 -14.66 16.18
N LYS A 89 -4.70 -14.58 16.98
CA LYS A 89 -5.42 -13.34 17.32
C LYS A 89 -4.62 -12.41 18.26
N ASP A 90 -3.30 -12.39 18.14
CA ASP A 90 -2.44 -11.52 18.92
C ASP A 90 -2.24 -10.22 18.14
N ASP A 91 -2.79 -9.12 18.65
CA ASP A 91 -2.61 -7.78 18.08
C ASP A 91 -1.13 -7.46 17.83
N LYS A 92 -0.20 -7.97 18.65
CA LYS A 92 1.25 -7.80 18.45
C LYS A 92 1.75 -8.47 17.17
N ALA A 93 1.30 -9.68 16.87
CA ALA A 93 1.69 -10.40 15.66
C ALA A 93 1.12 -9.70 14.41
N ILE A 94 -0.13 -9.23 14.48
CA ILE A 94 -0.76 -8.44 13.41
C ILE A 94 0.06 -7.17 13.13
N ILE A 95 0.42 -6.42 14.17
CA ILE A 95 1.20 -5.17 14.02
C ILE A 95 2.58 -5.43 13.39
N GLN A 96 3.26 -6.51 13.76
CA GLN A 96 4.56 -6.86 13.18
C GLN A 96 4.48 -7.17 11.69
N GLU A 97 3.46 -7.93 11.25
CA GLU A 97 3.29 -8.23 9.83
C GLU A 97 2.86 -7.01 9.02
N VAL A 98 1.99 -6.17 9.59
CA VAL A 98 1.59 -4.92 8.94
C VAL A 98 2.80 -3.98 8.80
N GLU A 99 3.65 -3.83 9.82
CA GLU A 99 4.86 -3.00 9.73
C GLU A 99 5.83 -3.51 8.64
N ARG A 100 6.04 -4.81 8.54
CA ARG A 100 6.85 -5.41 7.46
C ARG A 100 6.27 -5.11 6.07
N GLY A 101 4.95 -5.15 5.95
CA GLY A 101 4.25 -4.76 4.72
C GLY A 101 4.46 -3.28 4.40
N GLU A 102 4.37 -2.42 5.42
CA GLU A 102 4.56 -0.97 5.31
C GLU A 102 5.98 -0.56 4.91
N ASP A 103 7.00 -1.25 5.42
CA ASP A 103 8.39 -1.09 4.97
C ASP A 103 8.53 -1.39 3.47
N HIS A 104 7.88 -2.47 2.99
CA HIS A 104 7.95 -2.88 1.59
C HIS A 104 7.32 -1.85 0.64
N ILE A 105 6.10 -1.39 0.94
CA ILE A 105 5.44 -0.36 0.12
C ILE A 105 6.21 0.95 0.17
N LYS A 106 6.72 1.37 1.34
CA LYS A 106 7.53 2.58 1.47
C LYS A 106 8.76 2.54 0.57
N ALA A 107 9.51 1.43 0.58
CA ALA A 107 10.67 1.26 -0.28
C ALA A 107 10.32 1.41 -1.77
N LYS A 108 9.23 0.81 -2.23
CA LYS A 108 8.77 0.95 -3.63
C LYS A 108 8.45 2.40 -4.03
N PHE A 109 7.78 3.14 -3.15
CA PHE A 109 7.50 4.56 -3.41
C PHE A 109 8.76 5.40 -3.41
N GLU A 110 9.69 5.17 -2.48
CA GLU A 110 10.97 5.85 -2.47
C GLU A 110 11.78 5.58 -3.75
N ASP A 111 11.79 4.34 -4.23
CA ASP A 111 12.47 3.96 -5.47
C ASP A 111 11.83 4.64 -6.69
N ALA A 112 10.50 4.66 -6.78
CA ALA A 112 9.79 5.38 -7.83
C ALA A 112 10.06 6.90 -7.79
N LEU A 113 10.21 7.48 -6.61
CA LEU A 113 10.56 8.90 -6.47
C LEU A 113 12.04 9.18 -6.78
N ARG A 114 12.94 8.20 -6.64
CA ARG A 114 14.34 8.32 -7.07
C ARG A 114 14.53 8.12 -8.57
N ASP A 115 13.56 7.46 -9.22
CA ASP A 115 13.59 7.21 -10.67
C ASP A 115 13.59 8.52 -11.46
N THR A 116 14.61 8.69 -12.30
CA THR A 116 14.76 9.85 -13.19
C THR A 116 13.90 9.73 -14.45
N ASP A 117 13.40 8.54 -14.76
CA ASP A 117 12.52 8.28 -15.89
C ASP A 117 11.03 8.51 -15.56
N LEU A 118 10.71 8.74 -14.28
CA LEU A 118 9.39 9.17 -13.84
C LEU A 118 9.05 10.55 -14.43
N ASP A 119 7.93 10.64 -15.15
CA ASP A 119 7.47 11.88 -15.74
C ASP A 119 7.34 12.98 -14.66
N PRO A 120 7.97 14.16 -14.85
CA PRO A 120 7.95 15.23 -13.85
C PRO A 120 6.54 15.72 -13.49
N SER A 121 5.56 15.60 -14.39
CA SER A 121 4.17 15.98 -14.12
C SER A 121 3.40 14.94 -13.30
N SER A 122 3.86 13.68 -13.28
CA SER A 122 3.29 12.61 -12.45
C SER A 122 3.87 12.56 -11.04
N ARG A 123 5.08 13.09 -10.84
CA ARG A 123 5.77 13.11 -9.54
C ARG A 123 4.93 13.67 -8.37
N PRO A 124 4.20 14.80 -8.51
CA PRO A 124 3.36 15.30 -7.42
C PRO A 124 2.24 14.33 -7.01
N VAL A 125 1.72 13.53 -7.94
CA VAL A 125 0.70 12.51 -7.64
C VAL A 125 1.32 11.36 -6.84
N VAL A 126 2.51 10.92 -7.21
CA VAL A 126 3.26 9.90 -6.46
C VAL A 126 3.60 10.39 -5.05
N GLU A 127 4.06 11.64 -4.91
CA GLU A 127 4.35 12.25 -3.60
C GLU A 127 3.10 12.35 -2.72
N LYS A 128 1.96 12.75 -3.30
CA LYS A 128 0.67 12.79 -2.57
C LYS A 128 0.26 11.41 -2.08
N ALA A 129 0.31 10.40 -2.95
CA ALA A 129 0.01 9.01 -2.58
C ALA A 129 0.99 8.48 -1.51
N PHE A 130 2.27 8.88 -1.57
CA PHE A 130 3.28 8.48 -0.61
C PHE A 130 3.02 9.02 0.81
N VAL A 131 2.25 10.10 0.97
CA VAL A 131 1.87 10.61 2.31
C VAL A 131 1.12 9.53 3.10
N SER A 132 0.12 8.89 2.48
CA SER A 132 -0.60 7.78 3.11
C SER A 132 0.36 6.65 3.51
N VAL A 133 1.39 6.39 2.71
CA VAL A 133 2.38 5.32 2.97
C VAL A 133 3.24 5.63 4.18
N LYS A 134 3.72 6.87 4.26
CA LYS A 134 4.52 7.30 5.41
C LYS A 134 3.70 7.31 6.69
N GLU A 135 2.46 7.79 6.66
CA GLU A 135 1.58 7.83 7.84
C GLU A 135 1.28 6.43 8.38
N GLY A 136 0.96 5.47 7.49
CA GLY A 136 0.77 4.06 7.85
C GLY A 136 2.03 3.46 8.49
N HIS A 137 3.17 3.56 7.80
CA HIS A 137 4.47 3.09 8.29
C HIS A 137 4.82 3.69 9.67
N ASP A 138 4.76 5.01 9.80
CA ASP A 138 5.18 5.69 11.03
C ASP A 138 4.29 5.30 12.22
N LYS A 139 2.98 5.11 11.98
CA LYS A 139 2.07 4.60 13.01
C LYS A 139 2.40 3.17 13.41
N MET A 140 2.67 2.28 12.45
CA MET A 140 3.00 0.87 12.70
C MET A 140 4.32 0.71 13.43
N SER A 141 5.34 1.46 13.03
CA SER A 141 6.62 1.52 13.72
C SER A 141 6.44 1.97 15.17
N ALA A 142 5.70 3.06 15.41
CA ALA A 142 5.43 3.55 16.76
C ALA A 142 4.68 2.52 17.62
N LEU A 143 3.68 1.84 17.06
CA LEU A 143 2.95 0.79 17.77
C LEU A 143 3.86 -0.39 18.10
N LYS A 144 4.62 -0.92 17.13
CA LYS A 144 5.57 -2.01 17.35
C LYS A 144 6.55 -1.69 18.49
N HIS A 145 7.07 -0.47 18.54
CA HIS A 145 7.94 -0.01 19.63
C HIS A 145 7.24 0.11 20.99
N SER A 146 5.92 0.34 21.03
CA SER A 146 5.15 0.37 22.29
C SER A 146 4.90 -1.02 22.90
N PHE A 147 5.08 -2.10 22.12
CA PHE A 147 4.95 -3.50 22.55
C PHE A 147 6.31 -4.19 22.83
N ALA A 148 7.42 -3.44 22.72
CA ALA A 148 8.79 -3.89 22.96
C ALA A 148 9.23 -3.57 24.39
#